data_AF-A0A3N5QBL7-F1
#
_entry.id   AF-A0A3N5QBL7-F1
#
_cell.length_a   1.000
_cell.length_b   1.000
_cell.length_c   1.000
_cell.angle_alpha   90.00
_cell.angle_beta   90.00
_cell.angle_gamma   90.00
#
_symmetry.space_group_name_H-M   'P 1'
#
loop_
_entity.id
_entity.type
_entity.pdbx_description
1 polymer ?
#
loop_
_entity_poly.entity_id
_entity_poly.type
_entity_poly.pdbx_seq_one_letter_code
_entity_poly.pdbx_strand_id
1 'polypeptide(L)'
;MIFRPKIFYETYQQDYHSIKAVYLKKMLDNPDEYKNNFIEKGSDSIDDKQSFRRVLLSDLRQNYFHCIETFFELFFALNPKGKKHFDDDIILYRITNSDFRKNNKKVEEIANNDRALDFLNERFKILEYDISIGQYIFYMGIFNRQKFPKEVFDMMDESIEALKYGIPFLAKDFLRKEEYNAYKHGLRTINSAKTFIISKSNKKDEGIRFDLSESMSYYSKTKNIDEIQIYTILFDPERDFKMTLFCSHLIHHMIEYRKISFNKNNPRIEKSQFPITFFDKEEIKKCCTVNVKIQDIIFTSKRNESSS
;
A
#
# COMPACT_ATOMS: atom_id res chain seq x y z
N MET A 1 24.01 3.61 -21.30
CA MET A 1 23.79 2.22 -20.85
C MET A 1 22.69 2.11 -19.78
N ILE A 2 22.57 3.04 -18.82
CA ILE A 2 21.65 2.97 -17.67
C ILE A 2 20.15 3.11 -18.03
N PHE A 3 19.81 3.75 -19.14
CA PHE A 3 18.41 4.02 -19.53
C PHE A 3 17.70 2.86 -20.24
N ARG A 4 18.27 1.65 -20.22
CA ARG A 4 17.62 0.48 -20.86
C ARG A 4 16.55 -0.09 -19.92
N PRO A 5 15.28 -0.21 -20.35
CA PRO A 5 14.18 -0.79 -19.56
C PRO A 5 14.48 -2.19 -19.05
N LYS A 6 15.20 -2.96 -19.87
CA LYS A 6 15.69 -4.28 -19.48
C LYS A 6 16.46 -4.24 -18.15
N ILE A 7 17.38 -3.26 -17.99
CA ILE A 7 18.15 -3.10 -16.76
C ILE A 7 17.21 -2.75 -15.61
N PHE A 8 16.26 -1.85 -15.82
CA PHE A 8 15.26 -1.50 -14.80
C PHE A 8 14.51 -2.74 -14.30
N TYR A 9 13.90 -3.53 -15.20
CA TYR A 9 13.14 -4.71 -14.77
C TYR A 9 14.02 -5.83 -14.18
N GLU A 10 15.28 -5.93 -14.58
CA GLU A 10 16.23 -6.91 -14.03
C GLU A 10 16.70 -6.57 -12.61
N THR A 11 16.91 -5.29 -12.32
CA THR A 11 17.54 -4.84 -11.06
C THR A 11 16.54 -4.25 -10.07
N TYR A 12 15.30 -4.00 -10.48
CA TYR A 12 14.26 -3.49 -9.59
C TYR A 12 14.00 -4.45 -8.43
N GLN A 13 14.05 -3.93 -7.20
CA GLN A 13 13.85 -4.70 -5.98
C GLN A 13 12.36 -4.87 -5.68
N GLN A 14 11.66 -5.69 -6.48
CA GLN A 14 10.20 -5.86 -6.39
C GLN A 14 9.71 -6.38 -5.02
N ASP A 15 10.56 -7.11 -4.30
CA ASP A 15 10.23 -7.69 -2.99
C ASP A 15 10.65 -6.80 -1.81
N TYR A 16 11.12 -5.57 -2.07
CA TYR A 16 11.60 -4.66 -1.01
C TYR A 16 10.56 -4.45 0.10
N HIS A 17 9.32 -4.12 -0.28
CA HIS A 17 8.25 -3.82 0.68
C HIS A 17 7.76 -5.06 1.43
N SER A 18 7.68 -6.22 0.77
CA SER A 18 7.25 -7.48 1.40
C SER A 18 8.30 -8.00 2.37
N ILE A 19 9.59 -8.00 1.99
CA ILE A 19 10.70 -8.36 2.89
C ILE A 19 10.69 -7.43 4.12
N LYS A 20 10.49 -6.13 3.91
CA LYS A 20 10.38 -5.16 5.01
C LYS A 20 9.20 -5.45 5.93
N ALA A 21 8.03 -5.72 5.39
CA ALA A 21 6.86 -6.08 6.18
C ALA A 21 7.09 -7.35 7.01
N VAL A 22 7.75 -8.37 6.44
CA VAL A 22 8.04 -9.64 7.13
C VAL A 22 8.94 -9.44 8.35
N TYR A 23 10.06 -8.73 8.22
CA TYR A 23 10.93 -8.54 9.39
C TYR A 23 10.29 -7.63 10.44
N LEU A 24 9.53 -6.59 10.03
CA LEU A 24 8.81 -5.72 10.98
C LEU A 24 7.75 -6.50 11.74
N LYS A 25 6.97 -7.33 11.05
CA LYS A 25 5.97 -8.20 11.69
C LYS A 25 6.62 -9.19 12.65
N LYS A 26 7.75 -9.81 12.25
CA LYS A 26 8.50 -10.72 13.12
C LYS A 26 9.01 -10.02 14.39
N MET A 27 9.52 -8.79 14.28
CA MET A 27 9.96 -7.99 15.42
C MET A 27 8.79 -7.56 16.31
N LEU A 28 7.62 -7.25 15.73
CA LEU A 28 6.41 -6.92 16.48
C LEU A 28 5.84 -8.11 17.25
N ASP A 29 5.97 -9.32 16.70
CA ASP A 29 5.50 -10.55 17.34
C ASP A 29 6.46 -11.03 18.43
N ASN A 30 7.73 -10.62 18.38
CA ASN A 30 8.79 -11.04 19.32
C ASN A 30 9.59 -9.83 19.86
N PRO A 31 8.96 -8.79 20.43
CA PRO A 31 9.63 -7.52 20.71
C PRO A 31 10.77 -7.65 21.72
N ASP A 32 10.67 -8.56 22.68
CA ASP A 32 11.69 -8.77 23.72
C ASP A 32 13.00 -9.36 23.15
N GLU A 33 12.94 -10.13 22.06
CA GLU A 33 14.12 -10.69 21.37
C GLU A 33 14.96 -9.59 20.74
N TYR A 34 14.30 -8.57 20.16
CA TYR A 34 14.97 -7.53 19.37
C TYR A 34 15.27 -6.26 20.18
N LYS A 35 14.53 -5.97 21.26
CA LYS A 35 14.66 -4.74 22.06
C LYS A 35 16.11 -4.43 22.43
N ASN A 36 16.82 -5.43 22.97
CA ASN A 36 18.17 -5.27 23.50
C ASN A 36 19.23 -4.95 22.43
N ASN A 37 18.88 -5.10 21.15
CA ASN A 37 19.75 -4.74 20.02
C ASN A 37 19.61 -3.27 19.60
N PHE A 38 18.50 -2.61 19.99
CA PHE A 38 18.16 -1.24 19.55
C PHE A 38 18.17 -0.22 20.69
N ILE A 39 18.02 -0.68 21.93
CA ILE A 39 17.96 0.16 23.12
C ILE A 39 19.26 -0.03 23.91
N GLU A 40 19.91 1.08 24.30
CA GLU A 40 21.16 1.03 25.06
C GLU A 40 21.01 0.19 26.34
N LYS A 41 22.02 -0.62 26.64
CA LYS A 41 22.07 -1.44 27.87
C LYS A 41 22.01 -0.51 29.09
N GLY A 42 20.85 -0.42 29.73
CA GLY A 42 20.63 0.40 30.92
C GLY A 42 19.26 1.12 30.97
N SER A 43 18.55 1.24 29.85
CA SER A 43 17.19 1.80 29.81
C SER A 43 16.14 0.68 29.73
N ASP A 44 15.78 0.14 30.89
CA ASP A 44 14.73 -0.87 31.06
C ASP A 44 13.42 -0.28 31.58
N SER A 45 13.11 0.97 31.21
CA SER A 45 11.80 1.52 31.54
C SER A 45 10.71 0.82 30.71
N ILE A 46 9.52 0.68 31.29
CA ILE A 46 8.32 0.20 30.57
C ILE A 46 8.01 1.11 29.37
N ASP A 47 8.39 2.38 29.45
CA ASP A 47 8.18 3.37 28.39
C ASP A 47 9.05 3.08 27.16
N ASP A 48 10.26 2.54 27.35
CA ASP A 48 11.16 2.14 26.26
C ASP A 48 10.61 0.96 25.44
N LYS A 49 9.96 -0.01 26.10
CA LYS A 49 9.32 -1.15 25.42
C LYS A 49 8.13 -0.71 24.58
N GLN A 50 7.26 0.13 25.14
CA GLN A 50 6.12 0.67 24.42
C GLN A 50 6.56 1.61 23.28
N SER A 51 7.62 2.38 23.50
CA SER A 51 8.20 3.24 22.47
C SER A 51 8.75 2.42 21.29
N PHE A 52 9.56 1.40 21.54
CA PHE A 52 10.09 0.51 20.50
C PHE A 52 8.98 -0.15 19.68
N ARG A 53 7.96 -0.69 20.36
CA ARG A 53 6.81 -1.28 19.66
C ARG A 53 6.06 -0.25 18.81
N ARG A 54 5.84 0.97 19.31
CA ARG A 54 5.21 2.06 18.53
C ARG A 54 6.02 2.45 17.31
N VAL A 55 7.36 2.47 17.41
CA VAL A 55 8.24 2.71 16.25
C VAL A 55 8.04 1.62 15.20
N LEU A 56 8.06 0.35 15.59
CA LEU A 56 7.84 -0.76 14.66
C LEU A 56 6.46 -0.72 13.99
N LEU A 57 5.41 -0.40 14.75
CA LEU A 57 4.05 -0.22 14.22
C LEU A 57 3.98 0.93 13.20
N SER A 58 4.63 2.06 13.53
CA SER A 58 4.73 3.22 12.66
C SER A 58 5.48 2.91 11.37
N ASP A 59 6.61 2.21 11.47
CA ASP A 59 7.43 1.79 10.33
C ASP A 59 6.70 0.80 9.41
N LEU A 60 5.89 -0.10 9.98
CA LEU A 60 5.07 -1.04 9.21
C LEU A 60 3.99 -0.28 8.42
N ARG A 61 3.28 0.63 9.08
CA ARG A 61 2.26 1.48 8.44
C ARG A 61 2.87 2.39 7.37
N GLN A 62 4.04 2.97 7.64
CA GLN A 62 4.76 3.78 6.66
C GLN A 62 5.22 2.94 5.46
N ASN A 63 5.76 1.75 5.69
CA ASN A 63 6.13 0.83 4.61
C ASN A 63 4.92 0.46 3.74
N TYR A 64 3.76 0.27 4.34
CA TYR A 64 2.51 0.05 3.61
C TYR A 64 2.18 1.24 2.69
N PHE A 65 2.24 2.48 3.21
CA PHE A 65 2.02 3.67 2.37
C PHE A 65 3.03 3.81 1.23
N HIS A 66 4.32 3.56 1.49
CA HIS A 66 5.35 3.57 0.44
C HIS A 66 5.08 2.51 -0.63
N CYS A 67 4.58 1.34 -0.22
CA CYS A 67 4.23 0.27 -1.14
C CYS A 67 3.06 0.69 -2.05
N ILE A 68 2.01 1.32 -1.49
CA ILE A 68 0.88 1.85 -2.26
C ILE A 68 1.31 2.94 -3.24
N GLU A 69 2.13 3.90 -2.78
CA GLU A 69 2.67 4.97 -3.62
C GLU A 69 3.43 4.40 -4.83
N THR A 70 4.33 3.46 -4.57
CA THR A 70 5.11 2.74 -5.59
C THR A 70 4.21 1.99 -6.56
N PHE A 71 3.19 1.29 -6.04
CA PHE A 71 2.21 0.59 -6.87
C PHE A 71 1.50 1.55 -7.84
N PHE A 72 0.95 2.67 -7.35
CA PHE A 72 0.21 3.60 -8.21
C PHE A 72 1.11 4.28 -9.23
N GLU A 73 2.36 4.58 -8.87
CA GLU A 73 3.32 5.15 -9.80
C GLU A 73 3.61 4.19 -10.97
N LEU A 74 3.88 2.92 -10.69
CA LEU A 74 4.05 1.88 -11.71
C LEU A 74 2.76 1.64 -12.50
N PHE A 75 1.62 1.51 -11.82
CA PHE A 75 0.32 1.25 -12.43
C PHE A 75 -0.06 2.32 -13.45
N PHE A 76 0.15 3.60 -13.13
CA PHE A 76 -0.13 4.69 -14.07
C PHE A 76 0.93 4.82 -15.16
N ALA A 77 2.20 4.53 -14.85
CA ALA A 77 3.26 4.54 -15.85
C ALA A 77 3.07 3.42 -16.89
N LEU A 78 2.49 2.29 -16.49
CA LEU A 78 2.21 1.13 -17.33
C LEU A 78 0.84 1.18 -18.04
N ASN A 79 0.01 2.19 -17.78
CA ASN A 79 -1.31 2.30 -18.38
C ASN A 79 -1.25 2.77 -19.86
N PRO A 80 -1.68 1.93 -20.83
CA PRO A 80 -1.68 2.26 -22.25
C PRO A 80 -2.92 3.03 -22.71
N LYS A 81 -3.91 3.28 -21.85
CA LYS A 81 -5.17 3.93 -22.21
C LYS A 81 -4.91 5.25 -22.95
N GLY A 82 -5.59 5.40 -24.09
CA GLY A 82 -5.51 6.58 -24.95
C GLY A 82 -4.22 6.71 -25.76
N LYS A 83 -3.31 5.71 -25.74
CA LYS A 83 -2.07 5.73 -26.54
C LYS A 83 -2.19 4.80 -27.75
N LYS A 84 -1.95 5.36 -28.94
CA LYS A 84 -1.96 4.61 -30.21
C LYS A 84 -0.76 3.66 -30.34
N HIS A 85 0.38 4.06 -29.78
CA HIS A 85 1.59 3.25 -29.67
C HIS A 85 2.06 3.31 -28.22
N PHE A 86 1.97 2.20 -27.52
CA PHE A 86 2.49 2.07 -26.17
C PHE A 86 3.79 1.28 -26.20
N ASP A 87 4.83 1.88 -25.63
CA ASP A 87 6.16 1.29 -25.59
C ASP A 87 6.60 1.19 -24.13
N ASP A 88 7.02 0.00 -23.71
CA ASP A 88 7.63 -0.21 -22.40
C ASP A 88 9.06 0.32 -22.34
N ASP A 89 9.64 0.68 -23.50
CA ASP A 89 11.00 1.17 -23.58
C ASP A 89 11.23 2.55 -22.94
N ILE A 90 10.14 3.26 -22.65
CA ILE A 90 10.15 4.58 -22.02
C ILE A 90 9.66 4.55 -20.57
N ILE A 91 9.57 3.38 -19.93
CA ILE A 91 9.04 3.26 -18.56
C ILE A 91 9.75 4.18 -17.57
N LEU A 92 11.08 4.23 -17.61
CA LEU A 92 11.88 5.12 -16.76
C LEU A 92 11.55 6.59 -17.00
N TYR A 93 11.32 6.98 -18.25
CA TYR A 93 10.90 8.34 -18.57
C TYR A 93 9.52 8.67 -18.00
N ARG A 94 8.58 7.71 -18.06
CA ARG A 94 7.22 7.88 -17.51
C ARG A 94 7.19 7.96 -16.00
N ILE A 95 8.02 7.17 -15.31
CA ILE A 95 8.17 7.22 -13.85
C ILE A 95 8.83 8.55 -13.45
N THR A 96 9.99 8.87 -14.01
CA THR A 96 10.74 10.09 -13.64
C THR A 96 9.97 11.38 -13.91
N ASN A 97 9.20 11.44 -14.99
CA ASN A 97 8.38 12.60 -15.33
C ASN A 97 6.93 12.46 -14.83
N SER A 98 6.66 11.53 -13.90
CA SER A 98 5.34 11.36 -13.34
C SER A 98 4.97 12.62 -12.53
N ASP A 99 3.89 13.28 -12.91
CA ASP A 99 3.36 14.39 -12.12
C ASP A 99 2.52 13.80 -11.00
N PHE A 100 3.13 13.67 -9.82
CA PHE A 100 2.47 13.07 -8.67
C PHE A 100 1.18 13.82 -8.26
N ARG A 101 1.06 15.12 -8.55
CA ARG A 101 -0.21 15.86 -8.30
C ARG A 101 -1.32 15.40 -9.24
N LYS A 102 -1.01 15.05 -10.49
CA LYS A 102 -1.98 14.45 -11.40
C LYS A 102 -2.31 13.02 -11.01
N ASN A 103 -1.32 12.24 -10.57
CA ASN A 103 -1.54 10.89 -10.06
C ASN A 103 -2.48 10.90 -8.86
N ASN A 104 -2.36 11.88 -7.97
CA ASN A 104 -3.26 12.05 -6.83
C ASN A 104 -4.74 12.17 -7.23
N LYS A 105 -5.06 12.92 -8.30
CA LYS A 105 -6.44 13.00 -8.80
C LYS A 105 -6.96 11.66 -9.34
N LYS A 106 -6.09 10.89 -10.00
CA LYS A 106 -6.43 9.55 -10.48
C LYS A 106 -6.66 8.58 -9.32
N VAL A 107 -5.83 8.66 -8.27
CA VAL A 107 -6.05 7.85 -7.05
C VAL A 107 -7.36 8.25 -6.38
N GLU A 108 -7.67 9.55 -6.31
CA GLU A 108 -8.95 10.04 -5.78
C GLU A 108 -10.15 9.54 -6.58
N GLU A 109 -10.03 9.52 -7.91
CA GLU A 109 -11.05 8.92 -8.78
C GLU A 109 -11.22 7.42 -8.49
N ILE A 110 -10.12 6.66 -8.38
CA ILE A 110 -10.16 5.22 -8.05
C ILE A 110 -10.77 4.95 -6.67
N ALA A 111 -10.52 5.81 -5.69
CA ALA A 111 -11.06 5.65 -4.34
C ALA A 111 -12.59 5.87 -4.27
N ASN A 112 -13.13 6.75 -5.12
CA ASN A 112 -14.49 7.28 -4.98
C ASN A 112 -15.44 6.91 -6.12
N ASN A 113 -14.95 6.30 -7.20
CA ASN A 113 -15.75 5.91 -8.36
C ASN A 113 -15.59 4.42 -8.65
N ASP A 114 -16.66 3.65 -8.48
CA ASP A 114 -16.70 2.20 -8.70
C ASP A 114 -16.33 1.79 -10.14
N ARG A 115 -16.47 2.71 -11.11
CA ARG A 115 -16.14 2.49 -12.52
C ARG A 115 -14.74 2.98 -12.92
N ALA A 116 -13.98 3.57 -11.99
CA ALA A 116 -12.68 4.15 -12.29
C ALA A 116 -11.67 3.15 -12.87
N LEU A 117 -11.85 1.85 -12.59
CA LEU A 117 -11.00 0.77 -13.07
C LEU A 117 -11.61 -0.03 -14.24
N ASP A 118 -12.78 0.37 -14.76
CA ASP A 118 -13.39 -0.32 -15.91
C ASP A 118 -12.50 -0.26 -17.17
N PHE A 119 -11.58 0.69 -17.23
CA PHE A 119 -10.60 0.74 -18.30
C PHE A 119 -9.68 -0.48 -18.37
N LEU A 120 -9.53 -1.25 -17.28
CA LEU A 120 -8.77 -2.50 -17.31
C LEU A 120 -9.39 -3.53 -18.27
N ASN A 121 -10.67 -3.41 -18.57
CA ASN A 121 -11.39 -4.27 -19.51
C ASN A 121 -11.34 -3.73 -20.94
N GLU A 122 -10.90 -2.48 -21.15
CA GLU A 122 -10.70 -1.94 -22.49
C GLU A 122 -9.66 -2.79 -23.23
N ARG A 123 -9.93 -3.08 -24.50
CA ARG A 123 -9.06 -3.89 -25.35
C ARG A 123 -8.19 -3.01 -26.21
N PHE A 124 -6.94 -3.42 -26.39
CA PHE A 124 -6.05 -2.76 -27.33
C PHE A 124 -5.14 -3.78 -28.01
N LYS A 125 -4.66 -3.41 -29.20
CA LYS A 125 -3.73 -4.24 -29.95
C LYS A 125 -2.30 -3.98 -29.50
N ILE A 126 -1.61 -5.04 -29.14
CA ILE A 126 -0.15 -5.04 -28.94
C ILE A 126 0.46 -6.14 -29.80
N LEU A 127 1.44 -5.76 -30.63
CA LEU A 127 1.92 -6.62 -31.71
C LEU A 127 0.72 -7.08 -32.58
N GLU A 128 0.48 -8.38 -32.64
CA GLU A 128 -0.66 -9.00 -33.36
C GLU A 128 -1.76 -9.52 -32.42
N TYR A 129 -1.64 -9.25 -31.11
CA TYR A 129 -2.55 -9.75 -30.10
C TYR A 129 -3.56 -8.68 -29.68
N ASP A 130 -4.80 -9.09 -29.51
CA ASP A 130 -5.87 -8.28 -28.93
C ASP A 130 -6.10 -8.73 -27.48
N ILE A 131 -5.75 -7.87 -26.52
CA ILE A 131 -5.76 -8.15 -25.08
C ILE A 131 -6.38 -7.00 -24.31
N SER A 132 -6.85 -7.26 -23.09
CA SER A 132 -7.30 -6.18 -22.22
C SER A 132 -6.12 -5.40 -21.63
N ILE A 133 -6.36 -4.15 -21.24
CA ILE A 133 -5.37 -3.34 -20.53
C ILE A 133 -4.94 -4.01 -19.22
N GLY A 134 -5.85 -4.63 -18.48
CA GLY A 134 -5.55 -5.37 -17.25
C GLY A 134 -4.59 -6.54 -17.51
N GLN A 135 -4.85 -7.33 -18.55
CA GLN A 135 -3.98 -8.44 -18.96
C GLN A 135 -2.58 -7.92 -19.33
N TYR A 136 -2.51 -6.79 -20.02
CA TYR A 136 -1.23 -6.16 -20.35
C TYR A 136 -0.45 -5.67 -19.14
N ILE A 137 -1.11 -5.03 -18.17
CA ILE A 137 -0.45 -4.47 -16.98
C ILE A 137 0.05 -5.60 -16.07
N PHE A 138 -0.78 -6.61 -15.78
CA PHE A 138 -0.50 -7.60 -14.74
C PHE A 138 -0.01 -8.96 -15.24
N TYR A 139 -0.09 -9.25 -16.56
CA TYR A 139 0.22 -10.57 -17.13
C TYR A 139 1.01 -10.45 -18.45
N MET A 140 1.95 -9.50 -18.49
CA MET A 140 2.75 -9.20 -19.69
C MET A 140 3.42 -10.45 -20.26
N GLY A 141 3.22 -10.70 -21.56
CA GLY A 141 3.85 -11.81 -22.28
C GLY A 141 3.00 -13.08 -22.37
N ILE A 142 1.86 -13.14 -21.69
CA ILE A 142 0.88 -14.24 -21.75
C ILE A 142 -0.25 -13.85 -22.72
N PHE A 143 0.07 -13.71 -24.01
CA PHE A 143 -0.88 -13.17 -25.01
C PHE A 143 -1.31 -14.20 -26.06
N ASN A 144 -0.52 -15.25 -26.25
CA ASN A 144 -0.74 -16.20 -27.34
C ASN A 144 -1.74 -17.29 -26.93
N ARG A 145 -2.97 -17.18 -27.41
CA ARG A 145 -4.07 -18.12 -27.18
C ARG A 145 -3.87 -19.52 -27.78
N GLN A 146 -2.88 -19.71 -28.64
CA GLN A 146 -2.50 -21.04 -29.15
C GLN A 146 -1.46 -21.73 -28.25
N LYS A 147 -0.68 -20.94 -27.48
CA LYS A 147 0.35 -21.47 -26.56
C LYS A 147 -0.16 -21.71 -25.15
N PHE A 148 -1.17 -20.95 -24.72
CA PHE A 148 -1.77 -21.08 -23.40
C PHE A 148 -3.19 -21.61 -23.51
N PRO A 149 -3.61 -22.50 -22.59
CA PRO A 149 -4.96 -23.05 -22.58
C PRO A 149 -5.98 -21.95 -22.24
N LYS A 150 -7.24 -22.13 -22.65
CA LYS A 150 -8.29 -21.12 -22.47
C LYS A 150 -8.49 -20.77 -21.00
N GLU A 151 -8.38 -21.77 -20.14
CA GLU A 151 -8.54 -21.70 -18.69
C GLU A 151 -7.59 -20.66 -18.08
N VAL A 152 -6.37 -20.48 -18.61
CA VAL A 152 -5.44 -19.45 -18.14
C VAL A 152 -6.01 -18.05 -18.37
N PHE A 153 -6.64 -17.81 -19.53
CA PHE A 153 -7.25 -16.51 -19.83
C PHE A 153 -8.50 -16.26 -19.00
N ASP A 154 -9.32 -17.30 -18.78
CA ASP A 154 -10.49 -17.21 -17.91
C ASP A 154 -10.05 -16.85 -16.47
N MET A 155 -8.98 -17.47 -15.96
CA MET A 155 -8.38 -17.11 -14.66
C MET A 155 -7.76 -15.71 -14.63
N MET A 156 -7.15 -15.24 -15.73
CA MET A 156 -6.64 -13.86 -15.83
C MET A 156 -7.79 -12.85 -15.73
N ASP A 157 -8.92 -13.12 -16.39
CA ASP A 157 -10.09 -12.24 -16.39
C ASP A 157 -10.76 -12.20 -15.00
N GLU A 158 -10.94 -13.35 -14.34
CA GLU A 158 -11.40 -13.43 -12.95
C GLU A 158 -10.47 -12.67 -12.00
N SER A 159 -9.15 -12.84 -12.20
CA SER A 159 -8.16 -12.15 -11.40
C SER A 159 -8.23 -10.63 -11.59
N ILE A 160 -8.45 -10.12 -12.81
CA ILE A 160 -8.59 -8.68 -13.05
C ILE A 160 -9.83 -8.13 -12.35
N GLU A 161 -10.94 -8.85 -12.32
CA GLU A 161 -12.12 -8.44 -11.56
C GLU A 161 -11.88 -8.46 -10.05
N ALA A 162 -11.09 -9.41 -9.53
CA ALA A 162 -10.63 -9.40 -8.14
C ALA A 162 -9.74 -8.17 -7.85
N LEU A 163 -8.87 -7.78 -8.78
CA LEU A 163 -8.03 -6.59 -8.67
C LEU A 163 -8.86 -5.29 -8.68
N LYS A 164 -9.90 -5.20 -9.52
CA LYS A 164 -10.85 -4.08 -9.54
C LYS A 164 -11.56 -3.93 -8.20
N TYR A 165 -11.75 -5.02 -7.45
CA TYR A 165 -12.26 -4.98 -6.08
C TYR A 165 -11.21 -4.50 -5.06
N GLY A 166 -9.96 -4.96 -5.15
CA GLY A 166 -8.91 -4.68 -4.16
C GLY A 166 -8.23 -3.30 -4.27
N ILE A 167 -7.93 -2.84 -5.49
CA ILE A 167 -7.19 -1.59 -5.73
C ILE A 167 -7.90 -0.35 -5.13
N PRO A 168 -9.24 -0.22 -5.14
CA PRO A 168 -9.93 0.89 -4.48
C PRO A 168 -9.67 1.00 -2.98
N PHE A 169 -9.40 -0.11 -2.27
CA PHE A 169 -9.02 -0.06 -0.85
C PHE A 169 -7.63 0.56 -0.66
N LEU A 170 -6.67 0.23 -1.53
CA LEU A 170 -5.35 0.87 -1.53
C LEU A 170 -5.48 2.38 -1.79
N ALA A 171 -6.33 2.77 -2.75
CA ALA A 171 -6.58 4.17 -3.07
C ALA A 171 -7.16 4.94 -1.88
N LYS A 172 -8.20 4.37 -1.22
CA LYS A 172 -8.84 4.99 -0.05
C LYS A 172 -7.86 5.18 1.10
N ASP A 173 -7.02 4.19 1.38
CA ASP A 173 -6.00 4.30 2.41
C ASP A 173 -4.99 5.40 2.04
N PHE A 174 -4.51 5.44 0.79
CA PHE A 174 -3.53 6.43 0.33
C PHE A 174 -4.01 7.88 0.37
N LEU A 175 -5.33 8.12 0.28
CA LEU A 175 -5.90 9.46 0.41
C LEU A 175 -5.72 10.08 1.80
N ARG A 176 -5.38 9.29 2.83
CA ARG A 176 -5.06 9.76 4.18
C ARG A 176 -3.65 10.39 4.26
N LYS A 177 -3.40 11.40 3.41
CA LYS A 177 -2.07 12.00 3.24
C LYS A 177 -1.51 12.65 4.49
N GLU A 178 -2.37 13.16 5.35
CA GLU A 178 -1.95 13.81 6.60
C GLU A 178 -1.37 12.78 7.57
N GLU A 179 -1.98 11.59 7.64
CA GLU A 179 -1.45 10.43 8.33
C GLU A 179 -0.07 10.03 7.74
N TYR A 180 0.01 9.86 6.42
CA TYR A 180 1.27 9.50 5.75
C TYR A 180 2.40 10.51 6.00
N ASN A 181 2.11 11.81 5.87
CA ASN A 181 3.08 12.88 6.12
C ASN A 181 3.49 12.97 7.60
N ALA A 182 2.61 12.58 8.53
CA ALA A 182 2.94 12.55 9.94
C ALA A 182 4.01 11.48 10.25
N TYR A 183 3.90 10.29 9.64
CA TYR A 183 4.93 9.24 9.75
C TYR A 183 6.28 9.69 9.19
N LYS A 184 6.29 10.32 8.01
CA LYS A 184 7.53 10.71 7.30
C LYS A 184 8.45 11.61 8.12
N HIS A 185 7.89 12.45 8.98
CA HIS A 185 8.67 13.46 9.71
C HIS A 185 8.85 13.14 11.19
N GLY A 186 8.11 12.20 11.78
CA GLY A 186 8.16 11.88 13.23
C GLY A 186 7.76 13.03 14.18
N LEU A 187 7.69 14.27 13.66
CA LEU A 187 7.46 15.52 14.38
C LEU A 187 6.00 15.71 14.81
N ARG A 188 5.08 14.86 14.33
CA ARG A 188 3.63 14.97 14.62
C ARG A 188 3.07 13.71 15.26
N THR A 189 3.91 12.80 15.72
CA THR A 189 3.54 11.51 16.28
C THR A 189 3.47 11.65 17.80
N ILE A 190 2.28 11.78 18.37
CA ILE A 190 2.10 11.83 19.84
C ILE A 190 1.11 10.75 20.23
N ASN A 191 1.37 10.00 21.29
CA ASN A 191 0.34 9.18 21.93
C ASN A 191 -0.46 10.06 22.89
N SER A 192 -1.47 10.76 22.38
CA SER A 192 -2.20 11.76 23.17
C SER A 192 -3.20 11.16 24.16
N ALA A 193 -3.63 9.91 23.95
CA ALA A 193 -4.60 9.23 24.80
C ALA A 193 -4.32 7.72 24.87
N LYS A 194 -4.23 7.17 26.08
CA LYS A 194 -4.04 5.72 26.30
C LYS A 194 -5.36 4.95 26.36
N THR A 195 -6.45 5.62 26.74
CA THR A 195 -7.78 5.00 26.82
C THR A 195 -8.86 6.00 26.46
N PHE A 196 -9.95 5.51 25.86
CA PHE A 196 -11.16 6.26 25.63
C PHE A 196 -12.34 5.47 26.23
N ILE A 197 -13.23 6.14 26.96
CA ILE A 197 -14.34 5.50 27.67
C ILE A 197 -15.64 6.21 27.29
N ILE A 198 -16.62 5.44 26.80
CA ILE A 198 -18.00 5.91 26.63
C ILE A 198 -18.82 5.38 27.80
N SER A 199 -19.19 6.27 28.72
CA SER A 199 -19.96 5.93 29.93
C SER A 199 -21.41 6.40 29.83
N LYS A 200 -22.37 5.66 30.40
CA LYS A 200 -23.74 6.16 30.60
C LYS A 200 -23.76 7.21 31.71
N SER A 201 -24.66 8.20 31.59
CA SER A 201 -24.60 9.52 32.26
C SER A 201 -24.35 9.52 33.78
N ASN A 202 -24.64 8.42 34.49
CA ASN A 202 -24.60 8.37 35.95
C ASN A 202 -23.58 7.39 36.54
N LYS A 203 -22.76 6.72 35.73
CA LYS A 203 -21.72 5.79 36.21
C LYS A 203 -20.47 5.88 35.36
N LYS A 204 -19.48 6.65 35.82
CA LYS A 204 -18.18 6.81 35.11
C LYS A 204 -17.46 5.47 34.87
N ASP A 205 -17.68 4.48 35.74
CA ASP A 205 -16.99 3.18 35.68
C ASP A 205 -17.75 2.08 34.90
N GLU A 206 -19.00 2.32 34.49
CA GLU A 206 -19.76 1.40 33.62
C GLU A 206 -19.82 1.98 32.20
N GLY A 207 -18.75 1.74 31.44
CA GLY A 207 -18.62 2.24 30.07
C GLY A 207 -17.88 1.27 29.16
N ILE A 208 -18.09 1.42 27.85
CA ILE A 208 -17.30 0.72 26.84
C ILE A 208 -15.92 1.38 26.82
N ARG A 209 -14.89 0.64 27.23
CA ARG A 209 -13.49 1.10 27.24
C ARG A 209 -12.79 0.65 25.96
N PHE A 210 -12.16 1.60 25.30
CA PHE A 210 -11.28 1.40 24.16
C PHE A 210 -9.83 1.60 24.61
N ASP A 211 -8.98 0.64 24.28
CA ASP A 211 -7.54 0.73 24.48
C ASP A 211 -6.93 1.47 23.28
N LEU A 212 -6.21 2.56 23.56
CA LEU A 212 -5.55 3.41 22.57
C LEU A 212 -4.02 3.39 22.75
N SER A 213 -3.49 2.46 23.54
CA SER A 213 -2.06 2.35 23.81
C SER A 213 -1.22 2.13 22.54
N GLU A 214 -1.79 1.44 21.56
CA GLU A 214 -1.24 1.20 20.21
C GLU A 214 -1.87 2.15 19.18
N SER A 215 -1.91 3.44 19.50
CA SER A 215 -2.37 4.48 18.58
C SER A 215 -1.30 5.52 18.32
N MET A 216 -1.51 6.25 17.23
CA MET A 216 -0.78 7.46 16.89
C MET A 216 -1.77 8.60 16.75
N SER A 217 -1.45 9.74 17.37
CA SER A 217 -2.14 11.00 17.10
C SER A 217 -1.32 11.89 16.18
N TYR A 218 -1.96 12.58 15.24
CA TYR A 218 -1.38 13.67 14.45
C TYR A 218 -2.28 14.90 14.39
N TYR A 219 -1.64 16.05 14.22
CA TYR A 219 -2.32 17.34 14.11
C TYR A 219 -2.59 17.71 12.66
N SER A 220 -3.82 18.14 12.40
CA SER A 220 -4.26 18.72 11.15
C SER A 220 -4.81 20.13 11.34
N LYS A 221 -4.72 20.93 10.28
CA LYS A 221 -5.22 22.29 10.24
C LYS A 221 -6.71 22.25 9.94
N THR A 222 -7.50 23.07 10.64
CA THR A 222 -8.89 23.30 10.23
C THR A 222 -8.98 24.52 9.31
N LYS A 223 -10.20 24.84 8.84
CA LYS A 223 -10.46 26.10 8.13
C LYS A 223 -10.34 27.33 9.05
N ASN A 224 -10.45 27.14 10.37
CA ASN A 224 -10.30 28.20 11.35
C ASN A 224 -8.85 28.18 11.88
N ILE A 225 -8.17 29.34 11.83
CA ILE A 225 -6.76 29.44 12.21
C ILE A 225 -6.51 29.18 13.70
N ASP A 226 -7.53 29.39 14.53
CA ASP A 226 -7.49 29.16 15.98
C ASP A 226 -7.94 27.75 16.38
N GLU A 227 -8.19 26.87 15.40
CA GLU A 227 -8.63 25.50 15.63
C GLU A 227 -7.65 24.49 15.03
N ILE A 228 -7.29 23.51 15.85
CA ILE A 228 -6.54 22.33 15.42
C ILE A 228 -7.42 21.09 15.55
N GLN A 229 -7.28 20.18 14.60
CA GLN A 229 -7.82 18.84 14.69
C GLN A 229 -6.72 17.86 15.09
N ILE A 230 -7.04 16.95 16.00
CA ILE A 230 -6.17 15.87 16.45
C ILE A 230 -6.81 14.57 16.01
N TYR A 231 -6.18 13.88 15.08
CA TYR A 231 -6.59 12.57 14.59
C TYR A 231 -5.81 11.52 15.35
N THR A 232 -6.49 10.57 16.01
CA THR A 232 -5.88 9.43 16.70
C THR A 232 -6.29 8.14 16.00
N ILE A 233 -5.31 7.43 15.45
CA ILE A 233 -5.50 6.23 14.65
C ILE A 233 -4.86 5.06 15.39
N LEU A 234 -5.62 3.98 15.61
CA LEU A 234 -5.05 2.73 16.11
C LEU A 234 -4.33 2.03 14.97
N PHE A 235 -3.16 1.47 15.29
CA PHE A 235 -2.45 0.59 14.37
C PHE A 235 -3.22 -0.72 14.20
N ASP A 236 -3.27 -1.23 12.97
CA ASP A 236 -3.76 -2.56 12.64
C ASP A 236 -2.63 -3.31 11.94
N PRO A 237 -1.63 -3.81 12.70
CA PRO A 237 -0.41 -4.38 12.12
C PRO A 237 -0.70 -5.60 11.26
N GLU A 238 -1.77 -6.34 11.56
CA GLU A 238 -2.18 -7.51 10.79
C GLU A 238 -2.75 -7.11 9.43
N ARG A 239 -3.63 -6.09 9.39
CA ARG A 239 -4.14 -5.54 8.14
C ARG A 239 -3.03 -4.86 7.33
N ASP A 240 -2.21 -4.04 7.97
CA ASP A 240 -1.09 -3.34 7.30
C ASP A 240 -0.10 -4.34 6.67
N PHE A 241 0.22 -5.41 7.40
CA PHE A 241 1.05 -6.50 6.87
C PHE A 241 0.40 -7.17 5.65
N LYS A 242 -0.84 -7.65 5.78
CA LYS A 242 -1.57 -8.33 4.70
C LYS A 242 -1.76 -7.45 3.46
N MET A 243 -2.13 -6.19 3.67
CA MET A 243 -2.31 -5.23 2.57
C MET A 243 -0.99 -4.84 1.93
N THR A 244 0.12 -4.80 2.68
CA THR A 244 1.46 -4.63 2.11
C THR A 244 1.84 -5.81 1.23
N LEU A 245 1.57 -7.05 1.66
CA LEU A 245 1.83 -8.23 0.84
C LEU A 245 1.00 -8.24 -0.44
N PHE A 246 -0.31 -7.95 -0.32
CA PHE A 246 -1.19 -7.80 -1.49
C PHE A 246 -0.65 -6.75 -2.46
N CYS A 247 -0.33 -5.54 -1.98
CA CYS A 247 0.21 -4.46 -2.81
C CYS A 247 1.58 -4.82 -3.43
N SER A 248 2.43 -5.51 -2.67
CA SER A 248 3.73 -6.00 -3.18
C SER A 248 3.55 -7.05 -4.27
N HIS A 249 2.54 -7.92 -4.17
CA HIS A 249 2.22 -8.89 -5.23
C HIS A 249 1.74 -8.20 -6.52
N LEU A 250 1.00 -7.08 -6.42
CA LEU A 250 0.65 -6.27 -7.60
C LEU A 250 1.91 -5.74 -8.31
N ILE A 251 2.84 -5.20 -7.53
CA ILE A 251 4.13 -4.71 -8.04
C ILE A 251 4.92 -5.86 -8.67
N HIS A 252 4.99 -7.00 -8.00
CA HIS A 252 5.66 -8.19 -8.49
C HIS A 252 5.13 -8.62 -9.86
N HIS A 253 3.80 -8.69 -10.04
CA HIS A 253 3.21 -9.02 -11.35
C HIS A 253 3.58 -8.00 -12.44
N MET A 254 3.58 -6.70 -12.11
CA MET A 254 3.96 -5.65 -13.07
C MET A 254 5.44 -5.74 -13.49
N ILE A 255 6.33 -6.21 -12.60
CA ILE A 255 7.78 -6.24 -12.82
C ILE A 255 8.26 -7.60 -13.33
N GLU A 256 7.95 -8.71 -12.66
CA GLU A 256 8.52 -10.04 -12.95
C GLU A 256 8.13 -10.54 -14.34
N TYR A 257 6.87 -10.41 -14.76
CA TYR A 257 6.46 -10.83 -16.09
C TYR A 257 7.11 -10.00 -17.21
N ARG A 258 7.39 -8.71 -16.94
CA ARG A 258 8.19 -7.86 -17.83
C ARG A 258 9.64 -8.30 -17.85
N LYS A 259 10.25 -8.53 -16.69
CA LYS A 259 11.62 -9.05 -16.57
C LYS A 259 11.80 -10.34 -17.37
N ILE A 260 10.88 -11.29 -17.26
CA ILE A 260 10.86 -12.52 -18.07
C ILE A 260 10.72 -12.17 -19.56
N SER A 261 9.76 -11.31 -19.90
CA SER A 261 9.48 -10.93 -21.29
C SER A 261 10.65 -10.23 -22.00
N PHE A 262 11.39 -9.37 -21.30
CA PHE A 262 12.59 -8.68 -21.80
C PHE A 262 13.84 -9.57 -21.80
N ASN A 263 13.77 -10.76 -21.17
CA ASN A 263 14.89 -11.70 -21.04
C ASN A 263 14.65 -13.08 -21.64
N LYS A 264 13.69 -13.21 -22.57
CA LYS A 264 13.37 -14.51 -23.19
C LYS A 264 14.57 -15.24 -23.81
N ASN A 265 15.62 -14.51 -24.21
CA ASN A 265 16.84 -15.07 -24.79
C ASN A 265 17.95 -15.37 -23.75
N ASN A 266 17.68 -15.22 -22.45
CA ASN A 266 18.63 -15.54 -21.39
C ASN A 266 18.54 -17.04 -21.07
N PRO A 267 19.61 -17.84 -21.27
CA PRO A 267 19.58 -19.29 -21.10
C PRO A 267 19.21 -19.76 -19.69
N ARG A 268 19.42 -18.91 -18.67
CA ARG A 268 19.00 -19.20 -17.28
C ARG A 268 17.49 -19.09 -17.09
N ILE A 269 16.86 -18.17 -17.83
CA ILE A 269 15.41 -17.93 -17.80
C ILE A 269 14.69 -18.94 -18.69
N GLU A 270 15.28 -19.33 -19.82
CA GLU A 270 14.72 -20.33 -20.73
C GLU A 270 14.52 -21.71 -20.07
N LYS A 271 15.33 -22.05 -19.06
CA LYS A 271 15.27 -23.32 -18.33
C LYS A 271 14.49 -23.27 -17.01
N SER A 272 14.02 -22.09 -16.58
CA SER A 272 13.27 -21.97 -15.32
C SER A 272 11.77 -22.12 -15.56
N GLN A 273 11.11 -22.84 -14.65
CA GLN A 273 9.66 -22.82 -14.55
C GLN A 273 9.26 -21.61 -13.73
N PHE A 274 8.27 -20.86 -14.22
CA PHE A 274 7.72 -19.70 -13.52
C PHE A 274 6.25 -19.96 -13.22
N PRO A 275 5.83 -19.93 -11.95
CA PRO A 275 4.42 -20.06 -11.63
C PRO A 275 3.68 -18.82 -12.14
N ILE A 276 2.52 -19.04 -12.77
CA ILE A 276 1.56 -17.97 -13.04
C ILE A 276 0.63 -17.91 -11.83
N THR A 277 0.69 -16.81 -11.09
CA THR A 277 -0.16 -16.56 -9.93
C THR A 277 -1.37 -15.72 -10.32
N PHE A 278 -2.49 -15.96 -9.64
CA PHE A 278 -3.75 -15.25 -9.85
C PHE A 278 -4.25 -14.66 -8.53
N PHE A 279 -4.99 -13.56 -8.61
CA PHE A 279 -5.58 -12.91 -7.45
C PHE A 279 -6.99 -13.43 -7.21
N ASP A 280 -7.25 -13.88 -5.99
CA ASP A 280 -8.57 -14.28 -5.54
C ASP A 280 -9.28 -13.15 -4.77
N LYS A 281 -10.57 -12.97 -5.04
CA LYS A 281 -11.37 -11.90 -4.42
C LYS A 281 -11.57 -12.12 -2.93
N GLU A 282 -11.77 -13.37 -2.48
CA GLU A 282 -11.96 -13.67 -1.07
C GLU A 282 -10.66 -13.52 -0.27
N GLU A 283 -9.51 -13.85 -0.85
CA GLU A 283 -8.21 -13.54 -0.27
C GLU A 283 -8.00 -12.03 -0.10
N ILE A 284 -8.30 -11.22 -1.13
CA ILE A 284 -8.23 -9.75 -1.04
C ILE A 284 -9.15 -9.23 0.06
N LYS A 285 -10.37 -9.78 0.17
CA LYS A 285 -11.33 -9.40 1.20
C LYS A 285 -10.81 -9.69 2.62
N LYS A 286 -10.14 -10.83 2.81
CA LYS A 286 -9.44 -11.14 4.08
C LYS A 286 -8.36 -10.11 4.39
N CYS A 287 -7.59 -9.67 3.38
CA CYS A 287 -6.57 -8.63 3.56
C CYS A 287 -7.18 -7.28 3.97
N CYS A 288 -8.36 -6.93 3.44
CA CYS A 288 -9.01 -5.65 3.71
C CYS A 288 -9.71 -5.58 5.08
N THR A 289 -9.83 -6.70 5.80
CA THR A 289 -10.56 -6.78 7.07
C THR A 289 -9.86 -5.98 8.16
N VAL A 290 -10.62 -5.09 8.79
CA VAL A 290 -10.16 -4.29 9.94
C VAL A 290 -10.29 -5.13 11.21
N ASN A 291 -9.19 -5.25 11.96
CA ASN A 291 -9.08 -6.08 13.16
C ASN A 291 -9.14 -5.26 14.46
N VAL A 292 -9.28 -3.93 14.34
CA VAL A 292 -9.39 -3.01 15.48
C VAL A 292 -10.83 -2.58 15.73
N LYS A 293 -11.18 -2.37 17.02
CA LYS A 293 -12.55 -2.05 17.45
C LYS A 293 -12.98 -0.61 17.16
N ILE A 294 -12.01 0.29 16.99
CA ILE A 294 -12.24 1.68 16.65
C ILE A 294 -11.10 2.12 15.73
N GLN A 295 -11.45 2.87 14.70
CA GLN A 295 -10.52 3.44 13.74
C GLN A 295 -10.88 4.92 13.63
N ASP A 296 -9.87 5.79 13.72
CA ASP A 296 -9.97 7.25 13.55
C ASP A 296 -10.83 7.98 14.62
N ILE A 297 -10.20 8.39 15.73
CA ILE A 297 -10.80 9.28 16.73
C ILE A 297 -10.36 10.72 16.44
N ILE A 298 -11.31 11.63 16.24
CA ILE A 298 -11.02 13.02 15.89
C ILE A 298 -11.44 13.94 17.03
N PHE A 299 -10.49 14.71 17.55
CA PHE A 299 -10.73 15.79 18.52
C PHE A 299 -10.51 17.14 17.86
N THR A 300 -11.30 18.15 18.23
CA THR A 300 -11.06 19.54 17.83
C THR A 300 -10.74 20.35 19.08
N SER A 301 -9.63 21.11 19.03
CA SER A 301 -9.23 22.02 20.10
C SER A 301 -9.18 23.45 19.57
N LYS A 302 -9.80 24.38 20.31
CA LYS A 302 -9.73 25.82 20.04
C LYS A 302 -8.66 26.43 20.92
N ARG A 303 -7.88 27.36 20.36
CA ARG A 303 -6.95 28.19 21.13
C ARG A 303 -7.78 29.10 22.04
N ASN A 304 -7.67 28.92 23.35
CA ASN A 304 -8.26 29.86 24.29
C ASN A 304 -7.45 31.16 24.26
N GLU A 305 -8.10 32.28 23.94
CA GLU A 305 -7.57 33.62 24.19
C GLU A 305 -7.56 33.88 25.70
N SER A 306 -6.57 33.34 26.42
CA SER A 306 -6.35 33.73 27.81
C SER A 306 -4.94 33.39 28.26
N SER A 307 -4.09 34.43 28.29
CA SER A 307 -3.02 34.75 29.25
C SER A 307 -1.80 35.35 28.54
N SER A 308 -1.92 36.59 28.09
CA SER A 308 -0.78 37.50 27.91
C SER A 308 -0.37 38.10 29.24
#